data_AF-A0A1H0MP67-F1
#
_entry.id   AF-A0A1H0MP67-F1
#
_cell.length_a   1.000
_cell.length_b   1.000
_cell.length_c   1.000
_cell.angle_alpha   90.00
_cell.angle_beta   90.00
_cell.angle_gamma   90.00
#
_symmetry.space_group_name_H-M   'P 1'
#
loop_
_entity.id
_entity.type
_entity.pdbx_description
1 polymer ?
#
loop_
_entity_poly.entity_id
_entity_poly.type
_entity_poly.pdbx_seq_one_letter_code
_entity_poly.pdbx_strand_id
1 'polypeptide(L)' 'MERIARALGADDAPLALHRLAETHCAPLSLREIGMPESGLDRAAELAAAQPYPNPRPLERAALRGLLDAAFHGRPPA' A
#
# COMPACT_ATOMS: atom_id res chain seq x y z
N MET A 1 -3.34 5.87 -14.05
CA MET A 1 -2.41 4.72 -13.90
C MET A 1 -1.81 4.24 -15.23
N GLU A 2 -2.47 4.47 -16.36
CA GLU A 2 -2.03 4.02 -17.70
C GLU A 2 -0.56 4.31 -18.06
N ARG A 3 -0.04 5.52 -17.75
CA ARG A 3 1.36 5.86 -18.01
C ARG A 3 2.36 4.99 -17.24
N ILE A 4 2.02 4.64 -15.99
CA ILE A 4 2.83 3.75 -15.15
C ILE A 4 2.72 2.32 -15.66
N ALA A 5 1.50 1.88 -15.98
CA ALA A 5 1.22 0.55 -16.51
C ALA A 5 2.02 0.29 -17.80
N ARG A 6 1.99 1.25 -18.74
CA ARG A 6 2.80 1.23 -19.96
C ARG A 6 4.31 1.19 -19.69
N ALA A 7 4.79 1.97 -18.71
CA ALA A 7 6.22 1.97 -18.37
C ALA A 7 6.69 0.64 -17.75
N LEU A 8 5.78 -0.07 -17.07
CA LEU A 8 6.02 -1.40 -16.51
C LEU A 8 5.74 -2.53 -17.51
N GLY A 9 5.21 -2.24 -18.70
CA GLY A 9 4.80 -3.25 -19.68
C GLY A 9 3.64 -4.14 -19.22
N ALA A 10 2.70 -3.58 -18.44
CA ALA A 10 1.58 -4.30 -17.85
C ALA A 10 0.25 -3.53 -17.98
N ASP A 11 -0.87 -4.23 -17.82
CA ASP A 11 -2.22 -3.63 -17.83
C ASP A 11 -2.60 -3.06 -16.45
N ASP A 12 -2.13 -3.72 -15.39
CA ASP A 12 -2.38 -3.35 -13.99
C ASP A 12 -1.08 -2.86 -13.35
N ALA A 13 -0.97 -1.54 -13.15
CA ALA A 13 0.20 -0.92 -12.57
C ALA A 13 0.44 -1.27 -11.09
N PRO A 14 -0.55 -1.19 -10.18
CA PRO A 14 -0.37 -1.64 -8.80
C PRO A 14 0.14 -3.08 -8.68
N LEU A 15 -0.47 -4.01 -9.42
CA LEU A 15 -0.08 -5.42 -9.39
C LEU A 15 1.32 -5.64 -9.99
N ALA A 16 1.64 -4.92 -11.07
CA ALA A 16 2.97 -4.98 -11.69
C ALA A 16 4.07 -4.46 -10.74
N LEU A 17 3.82 -3.40 -9.98
CA LEU A 17 4.77 -2.90 -8.97
C LEU A 17 4.99 -3.92 -7.84
N HIS A 18 3.92 -4.58 -7.37
CA HIS A 18 4.03 -5.63 -6.36
C HIS A 18 4.89 -6.81 -6.85
N ARG A 19 4.63 -7.31 -8.07
CA ARG A 19 5.42 -8.38 -8.70
C ARG A 19 6.87 -7.98 -8.95
N LEU A 20 7.13 -6.72 -9.29
CA LEU A 20 8.48 -6.20 -9.46
C LEU A 20 9.25 -6.27 -8.14
N ALA A 21 8.64 -5.83 -7.03
CA ALA A 21 9.24 -5.94 -5.71
C ALA A 21 9.54 -7.40 -5.33
N GLU A 22 8.60 -8.31 -5.60
CA GLU A 22 8.77 -9.76 -5.38
C GLU A 22 9.96 -10.33 -6.18
N THR A 23 10.05 -9.99 -7.47
CA THR A 23 11.13 -10.46 -8.36
C THR A 23 12.51 -10.02 -7.88
N HIS A 24 12.59 -8.87 -7.21
CA HIS A 24 13.82 -8.34 -6.64
C HIS A 24 14.01 -8.69 -5.16
N CYS A 25 13.21 -9.61 -4.62
CA CYS A 25 13.30 -10.06 -3.22
C CYS A 25 13.16 -8.91 -2.21
N ALA A 26 12.43 -7.85 -2.55
CA ALA A 26 12.10 -6.80 -1.59
C ALA A 26 11.02 -7.29 -0.62
N PRO A 27 11.00 -6.82 0.65
CA PRO A 27 9.92 -7.13 1.57
C PRO A 27 8.57 -6.69 1.00
N LEU A 28 7.58 -7.59 1.03
CA LEU A 28 6.24 -7.33 0.49
C LEU A 28 5.24 -6.93 1.57
N SER A 29 5.61 -7.08 2.84
CA SER A 29 4.75 -6.80 3.97
C SER A 29 5.37 -5.84 4.99
N LEU A 30 4.53 -5.05 5.65
CA LEU A 30 4.98 -4.22 6.77
C LEU A 30 5.49 -5.07 7.94
N ARG A 31 4.99 -6.31 8.10
CA ARG A 31 5.45 -7.25 9.13
C ARG A 31 6.93 -7.60 8.96
N GLU A 32 7.39 -7.80 7.73
CA GLU A 32 8.79 -8.15 7.43
C GLU A 32 9.78 -7.04 7.80
N ILE A 33 9.32 -5.78 7.84
CA ILE A 33 10.12 -4.63 8.27
C ILE A 33 9.86 -4.22 9.72
N GLY A 34 9.17 -5.07 10.51
CA GLY A 34 9.01 -4.91 11.95
C GLY A 34 7.81 -4.07 12.41
N MET A 35 6.86 -3.75 11.52
CA MET A 35 5.61 -3.09 11.94
C MET A 35 4.82 -4.00 12.90
N PRO A 36 4.35 -3.50 14.06
CA PRO A 36 3.45 -4.25 14.92
C PRO A 36 2.01 -4.19 14.40
N GLU A 37 1.31 -5.33 14.41
CA GLU A 37 -0.10 -5.42 13.99
C GLU A 37 -1.03 -4.53 14.83
N SER A 38 -0.76 -4.44 16.14
CA SER A 38 -1.47 -3.56 17.06
C SER A 38 -1.27 -2.07 16.77
N GLY A 39 -0.28 -1.71 15.94
CA GLY A 39 -0.01 -0.33 15.53
C GLY A 39 -0.86 0.16 14.36
N LEU A 40 -1.59 -0.72 13.67
CA LEU A 40 -2.30 -0.37 12.43
C LEU A 40 -3.41 0.66 12.64
N ASP A 41 -4.18 0.56 13.72
CA ASP A 41 -5.23 1.53 14.03
C ASP A 41 -4.65 2.91 14.32
N ARG A 42 -3.56 2.95 15.11
CA ARG A 42 -2.87 4.20 15.42
C ARG A 42 -2.25 4.84 14.17
N ALA A 43 -1.67 4.04 13.29
CA ALA A 43 -1.11 4.54 12.02
C ALA A 43 -2.20 5.13 11.11
N ALA A 44 -3.37 4.47 11.02
CA ALA A 44 -4.49 4.98 10.23
C ALA A 44 -5.04 6.31 10.77
N GLU A 45 -5.12 6.46 12.09
CA GLU A 45 -5.50 7.73 12.73
C GLU A 45 -4.51 8.85 12.41
N LEU A 46 -3.21 8.59 12.58
CA LEU A 46 -2.17 9.59 12.33
C LEU A 46 -2.16 10.03 10.86
N ALA A 47 -2.32 9.09 9.94
CA ALA A 47 -2.39 9.38 8.51
C ALA A 47 -3.64 10.20 8.12
N ALA A 48 -4.77 10.00 8.83
CA ALA A 48 -5.99 10.76 8.61
C ALA A 48 -6.01 12.13 9.30
N ALA A 49 -5.18 12.35 10.33
CA ALA A 49 -5.21 13.56 11.16
C ALA A 49 -4.66 14.82 10.45
N GLN A 50 -3.75 14.65 9.49
CA GLN A 50 -3.18 15.75 8.69
C GLN A 50 -3.30 15.43 7.20
N PRO A 51 -4.52 15.51 6.63
CA PRO A 51 -4.74 15.17 5.25
C PRO A 51 -4.05 16.20 4.34
N TYR A 52 -3.30 15.71 3.36
CA TYR A 52 -2.78 16.51 2.26
C TYR A 52 -3.69 16.36 1.02
N PRO A 53 -3.62 17.27 0.04
CA PRO A 53 -4.35 17.14 -1.21
C PRO A 53 -4.01 15.81 -1.91
N ASN A 54 -4.97 14.89 -1.91
CA ASN A 54 -4.84 13.57 -2.51
C ASN A 54 -6.02 13.32 -3.46
N PRO A 55 -5.83 12.71 -4.64
CA PRO A 55 -6.91 12.43 -5.59
C PRO A 55 -8.06 11.60 -5.01
N ARG A 56 -7.77 10.83 -3.96
CA ARG A 56 -8.76 10.13 -3.14
C ARG A 56 -8.73 10.68 -1.71
N PRO A 57 -9.87 11.04 -1.10
CA PRO A 57 -9.92 11.48 0.29
C PRO A 57 -9.26 10.48 1.25
N LEU A 58 -8.51 11.00 2.22
CA LEU A 58 -7.76 10.23 3.20
C LEU A 58 -8.63 9.87 4.41
N GLU A 59 -9.56 8.95 4.23
CA GLU A 59 -10.46 8.47 5.28
C GLU A 59 -9.81 7.38 6.13
N ARG A 60 -9.93 7.49 7.47
CA ARG A 60 -9.33 6.54 8.44
C ARG A 60 -9.66 5.07 8.10
N ALA A 61 -10.92 4.76 7.76
CA ALA A 61 -11.33 3.40 7.47
C ALA A 61 -10.67 2.84 6.19
N ALA A 62 -10.60 3.65 5.14
CA ALA A 62 -9.91 3.27 3.89
C ALA A 62 -8.41 3.06 4.12
N LEU A 63 -7.78 3.95 4.89
CA LEU A 63 -6.37 3.85 5.28
C LEU A 63 -6.09 2.61 6.12
N ARG A 64 -6.97 2.28 7.08
CA ARG A 64 -6.84 1.07 7.90
C ARG A 64 -6.90 -0.21 7.07
N GLY A 65 -7.80 -0.27 6.09
CA GLY A 65 -7.88 -1.39 5.15
C GLY A 65 -6.65 -1.52 4.25
N LEU A 66 -6.14 -0.38 3.76
CA LEU A 66 -4.89 -0.34 2.99
C LEU A 66 -3.69 -0.84 3.82
N LEU A 67 -3.57 -0.35 5.05
CA LEU A 67 -2.51 -0.77 5.98
C LEU A 67 -2.64 -2.26 6.35
N ASP A 68 -3.86 -2.80 6.44
CA ASP A 68 -4.09 -4.24 6.65
C ASP A 68 -3.51 -5.08 5.51
N ALA A 69 -3.87 -4.71 4.27
CA ALA A 69 -3.39 -5.42 3.08
C ALA A 69 -1.86 -5.36 2.98
N ALA A 70 -1.28 -4.18 3.22
CA ALA A 70 0.16 -3.98 3.24
C ALA A 70 0.83 -4.74 4.39
N PHE A 71 0.20 -4.85 5.55
CA PHE A 71 0.75 -5.60 6.69
C PHE A 71 0.81 -7.11 6.43
N HIS A 72 -0.14 -7.65 5.68
CA HIS A 72 -0.17 -9.06 5.27
C HIS A 72 0.51 -9.34 3.93
N GLY A 73 1.03 -8.31 3.25
CA GLY A 73 1.64 -8.45 1.92
C GLY A 73 0.66 -8.93 0.85
N ARG A 74 -0.63 -8.62 0.97
CA ARG A 74 -1.64 -9.02 -0.02
C ARG A 74 -1.40 -8.25 -1.33
N PRO A 75 -1.55 -8.89 -2.50
CA PRO A 75 -1.45 -8.18 -3.76
C PRO A 75 -2.54 -7.10 -3.84
N PRO A 76 -2.25 -5.93 -4.45
CA PRO A 76 -3.26 -4.91 -4.72
C PRO A 76 -4.39 -5.45 -5.59
N ALA A 77 -5.60 -4.93 -5.36
CA ALA A 77 -6.81 -5.18 -6.15
C ALA A 77 -7.32 -3.90 -6.82
#